data_AF-A0A353WL71-F1
#
_entry.id   AF-A0A353WL71-F1
#
_cell.length_a   1.000
_cell.length_b   1.000
_cell.length_c   1.000
_cell.angle_alpha   90.00
_cell.angle_beta   90.00
_cell.angle_gamma   90.00
#
_symmetry.space_group_name_H-M   'P 1'
#
loop_
_entity.id
_entity.type
_entity.pdbx_description
1 polymer ?
#
loop_
_entity_poly.entity_id
_entity_poly.type
_entity_poly.pdbx_seq_one_letter_code
_entity_poly.pdbx_strand_id
1 'polypeptide(L)'
;MIESLIIFAFLTFTSLADPTGQTLYPSGVKECDDLHFNFPPHASKRPNLVLSTPVYDGENKLIPQGIYEAEFSEETGQILLLQSKEIKAKLPVMQVLTTDREYQIPTIKAKNLSSKHVLIIYKYGYSEIQSTLSTP
;
A
#
# COMPACT_ATOMS: atom_id res chain seq x y z
N MET A 1 25.70 23.05 20.84
CA MET A 1 25.31 21.95 19.94
C MET A 1 24.55 20.95 20.78
N ILE A 2 23.24 20.85 20.57
CA ILE A 2 22.39 19.88 21.26
C ILE A 2 21.90 18.92 20.18
N GLU A 3 22.46 17.73 20.19
CA GLU A 3 22.03 16.63 19.32
C GLU A 3 20.62 16.24 19.75
N SER A 4 19.67 16.34 18.81
CA SER A 4 18.28 15.95 19.07
C SER A 4 18.16 14.44 18.93
N LEU A 5 18.05 13.76 20.06
CA LEU A 5 17.74 12.34 20.16
C LEU A 5 16.25 12.13 19.83
N ILE A 6 15.94 11.47 18.72
CA ILE A 6 14.58 11.06 18.37
C ILE A 6 14.36 9.64 18.92
N ILE A 7 13.46 9.49 19.88
CA ILE A 7 13.06 8.20 20.45
C ILE A 7 11.74 7.77 19.79
N PHE A 8 11.74 6.62 19.11
CA PHE A 8 10.54 5.98 18.61
C PHE A 8 9.98 5.03 19.67
N ALA A 9 8.89 5.42 20.33
CA ALA A 9 8.15 4.55 21.23
C ALA A 9 7.06 3.81 20.44
N PHE A 10 7.14 2.47 20.39
CA PHE A 10 6.08 1.63 19.84
C PHE A 10 5.05 1.32 20.93
N LEU A 11 3.83 1.83 20.77
CA LEU A 11 2.68 1.43 21.58
C LEU A 11 2.16 0.08 21.07
N THR A 12 2.33 -0.98 21.85
CA THR A 12 1.72 -2.28 21.59
C THR A 12 0.33 -2.34 22.24
N PHE A 13 -0.71 -2.47 21.42
CA PHE A 13 -2.04 -2.83 21.91
C PHE A 13 -2.10 -4.35 22.03
N THR A 14 -2.11 -4.88 23.25
CA THR A 14 -2.46 -6.28 23.50
C THR A 14 -3.98 -6.40 23.40
N SER A 15 -4.49 -7.15 22.42
CA SER A 15 -5.90 -7.56 22.45
C SER A 15 -6.10 -8.56 23.59
N LEU A 16 -7.16 -8.38 24.38
CA LEU A 16 -7.63 -9.39 25.33
C LEU A 16 -7.95 -10.69 24.57
N ALA A 17 -7.18 -11.73 24.83
CA ALA A 17 -7.53 -13.08 24.40
C ALA A 17 -8.69 -13.57 25.28
N ASP A 18 -9.82 -13.94 24.67
CA ASP A 18 -10.89 -14.66 25.35
C ASP A 18 -10.42 -16.10 25.63
N PRO A 19 -10.34 -16.54 26.89
CA PRO A 19 -9.76 -17.84 27.25
C PRO A 19 -10.74 -19.02 27.10
N THR A 20 -11.94 -18.83 26.55
CA THR A 20 -12.99 -19.88 26.61
C THR A 20 -13.26 -20.63 25.30
N GLY A 21 -12.68 -20.22 24.17
CA GLY A 21 -12.66 -21.03 22.94
C GLY A 21 -14.03 -21.42 22.37
N GLN A 22 -15.13 -20.76 22.74
CA GLN A 22 -16.46 -21.02 22.19
C GLN A 22 -17.21 -19.71 21.95
N THR A 23 -17.04 -19.13 20.76
CA THR A 23 -17.98 -18.13 20.25
C THR A 23 -19.27 -18.83 19.81
N LEU A 24 -20.21 -18.96 20.74
CA LEU A 24 -21.59 -19.35 20.46
C LEU A 24 -22.29 -18.22 19.70
N TYR A 25 -22.46 -18.38 18.38
CA TYR A 25 -23.42 -17.57 17.61
C TYR A 25 -24.81 -18.21 17.68
N PRO A 26 -25.89 -17.49 18.04
CA PRO A 26 -27.23 -18.07 18.17
C PRO A 26 -28.01 -18.09 16.84
N SER A 27 -27.32 -18.05 15.69
CA SER A 27 -27.94 -18.26 14.38
C SER A 27 -27.28 -19.47 13.76
N GLY A 28 -28.01 -20.58 13.63
CA GLY A 28 -27.54 -21.88 13.15
C GLY A 28 -27.02 -21.89 11.70
N VAL A 29 -25.96 -21.14 11.45
CA VAL A 29 -25.19 -21.18 10.22
C VAL A 29 -24.10 -22.23 10.44
N LYS A 30 -24.26 -23.36 9.74
CA LYS A 30 -23.25 -24.42 9.69
C LYS A 30 -21.89 -23.83 9.33
N GLU A 31 -20.85 -24.36 9.97
CA GLU A 31 -19.45 -24.12 9.58
C GLU A 31 -19.33 -24.31 8.08
N CYS A 32 -19.03 -23.20 7.39
CA CYS A 32 -18.73 -23.24 5.99
C CYS A 32 -17.24 -23.57 5.89
N ASP A 33 -16.94 -24.87 5.82
CA ASP A 33 -15.71 -25.37 5.21
C ASP A 33 -15.60 -24.76 3.80
N ASP A 34 -14.40 -24.36 3.40
CA ASP A 34 -14.03 -23.64 2.16
C ASP A 34 -14.24 -22.12 2.14
N LEU A 35 -13.57 -21.40 3.05
CA LEU A 35 -13.14 -20.03 2.77
C LEU A 35 -11.93 -20.04 1.83
N HIS A 36 -12.19 -20.28 0.55
CA HIS A 36 -11.36 -19.68 -0.49
C HIS A 36 -11.40 -18.16 -0.22
N PHE A 37 -10.25 -17.56 0.12
CA PHE A 37 -10.09 -16.10 0.23
C PHE A 37 -10.25 -15.46 -1.15
N ASN A 38 -11.47 -15.49 -1.67
CA ASN A 38 -11.90 -14.59 -2.71
C ASN A 38 -11.86 -13.21 -2.07
N PHE A 39 -11.09 -12.30 -2.69
CA PHE A 39 -11.12 -10.87 -2.39
C PHE A 39 -12.55 -10.44 -2.02
N PRO A 40 -12.74 -9.62 -0.97
CA PRO A 40 -14.05 -9.01 -0.70
C PRO A 40 -14.61 -8.50 -2.03
N PRO A 41 -15.92 -8.62 -2.32
CA PRO A 41 -16.50 -8.32 -3.64
C PRO A 41 -16.25 -6.89 -4.15
N HIS A 42 -15.62 -6.02 -3.35
CA HIS A 42 -15.23 -4.64 -3.66
C HIS A 42 -13.72 -4.37 -3.57
N ALA A 43 -12.88 -5.37 -3.27
CA ALA A 43 -11.43 -5.20 -3.20
C ALA A 43 -10.84 -5.27 -4.61
N SER A 44 -10.41 -4.12 -5.12
CA SER A 44 -9.69 -4.02 -6.39
C SER A 44 -8.26 -4.57 -6.24
N LYS A 45 -7.81 -5.34 -7.24
CA LYS A 45 -6.38 -5.71 -7.38
C LYS A 45 -5.49 -4.50 -7.68
N ARG A 46 -6.10 -3.37 -8.04
CA ARG A 46 -5.44 -2.10 -8.34
C ARG A 46 -5.89 -1.04 -7.34
N PRO A 47 -5.10 -0.77 -6.28
CA PRO A 47 -5.45 0.27 -5.33
C PRO A 47 -5.36 1.66 -5.97
N ASN A 48 -6.18 2.58 -5.46
CA ASN A 48 -6.18 3.96 -5.95
C ASN A 48 -5.15 4.81 -5.21
N LEU A 49 -4.27 5.47 -5.98
CA LEU A 49 -3.39 6.52 -5.52
C LEU A 49 -4.03 7.88 -5.82
N VAL A 50 -4.17 8.72 -4.79
CA VAL A 50 -4.61 10.10 -4.93
C VAL A 50 -3.38 11.01 -4.88
N LEU A 51 -3.17 11.77 -5.95
CA LEU A 51 -2.14 12.81 -6.02
C LEU A 51 -2.83 14.17 -5.92
N SER A 52 -2.58 14.89 -4.84
CA SER A 52 -3.15 16.23 -4.59
C SER A 52 -2.38 17.36 -5.27
N THR A 53 -1.15 17.08 -5.69
CA THR A 53 -0.27 18.02 -6.39
C THR A 53 0.32 17.31 -7.60
N PRO A 54 0.62 18.03 -8.70
CA PRO A 54 1.37 17.43 -9.79
C PRO A 54 2.76 17.00 -9.30
N VAL A 55 3.27 15.94 -9.88
CA VAL A 55 4.58 15.35 -9.56
C VAL A 55 5.27 14.92 -10.84
N TYR A 56 6.59 14.80 -10.81
CA TYR A 56 7.40 14.30 -11.91
C TYR A 56 7.79 12.84 -11.65
N ASP A 57 7.69 12.02 -12.68
CA ASP A 57 8.25 10.67 -12.66
C ASP A 57 9.78 10.67 -12.84
N GLY A 58 10.36 9.47 -12.82
CA GLY A 58 11.80 9.28 -13.02
C GLY A 58 12.31 9.68 -14.41
N GLU A 59 11.40 9.90 -15.38
CA GLU A 59 11.71 10.35 -16.74
C GLU A 59 11.48 11.87 -16.89
N ASN A 60 11.27 12.61 -15.79
CA ASN A 60 10.91 14.03 -15.77
C ASN A 60 9.60 14.35 -16.52
N LYS A 61 8.71 13.37 -16.66
CA LYS A 61 7.38 13.60 -17.21
C LYS A 61 6.43 14.05 -16.11
N LEU A 62 5.69 15.12 -16.39
CA LEU A 62 4.69 15.65 -15.47
C LEU A 62 3.50 14.68 -15.37
N ILE A 63 3.23 14.23 -14.16
CA ILE A 63 2.01 13.52 -13.75
C ILE A 63 1.07 14.56 -13.12
N PRO A 64 -0.10 14.83 -13.74
CA PRO A 64 -1.09 15.73 -13.15
C PRO A 64 -1.60 15.26 -11.78
N GLN A 65 -2.21 16.18 -11.04
CA GLN A 65 -3.01 15.79 -9.88
C GLN A 65 -4.22 14.96 -10.33
N GLY A 66 -4.63 13.98 -9.53
CA GLY A 66 -5.73 13.09 -9.89
C GLY A 66 -5.78 11.80 -9.09
N ILE A 67 -6.68 10.92 -9.50
CA ILE A 67 -6.82 9.57 -8.96
C ILE A 67 -6.31 8.60 -10.03
N TYR A 68 -5.38 7.75 -9.62
CA TYR A 68 -4.73 6.77 -10.46
C TYR A 68 -4.89 5.39 -9.85
N GLU A 69 -5.20 4.39 -10.68
CA GLU A 69 -5.06 3.00 -10.30
C GLU A 69 -3.57 2.64 -10.28
N ALA A 70 -3.12 1.87 -9.29
CA ALA A 70 -1.74 1.42 -9.23
C ALA A 70 -1.65 -0.09 -9.42
N GLU A 71 -0.65 -0.52 -10.18
CA GLU A 71 -0.34 -1.94 -10.39
C GLU A 71 1.17 -2.14 -10.26
N PHE A 72 1.61 -3.13 -9.50
CA PHE A 72 3.01 -3.54 -9.52
C PHE A 72 3.21 -4.54 -10.67
N SER A 73 4.09 -4.20 -11.62
CA SER A 73 4.46 -5.09 -12.71
C SER A 73 5.70 -5.89 -12.32
N GLU A 74 5.54 -7.19 -12.12
CA GLU A 74 6.65 -8.11 -11.85
C GLU A 74 7.61 -8.21 -13.04
N GLU A 75 7.10 -8.06 -14.27
CA GLU A 75 7.90 -8.10 -15.50
C GLU A 75 8.91 -6.95 -15.59
N THR A 76 8.48 -5.73 -15.25
CA THR A 76 9.34 -4.54 -15.33
C THR A 76 9.96 -4.14 -13.99
N GLY A 77 9.49 -4.71 -12.88
CA GLY A 77 9.90 -4.32 -11.53
C GLY A 77 9.50 -2.88 -11.20
N GLN A 78 8.41 -2.36 -11.79
CA GLN A 78 7.96 -0.98 -11.62
C GLN A 78 6.54 -0.92 -11.07
N ILE A 79 6.20 0.18 -10.38
CA ILE A 79 4.81 0.51 -10.09
C ILE A 79 4.26 1.30 -11.27
N LEU A 80 3.18 0.83 -11.88
CA LEU A 80 2.49 1.48 -12.99
C LEU A 80 1.32 2.28 -12.42
N LEU A 81 1.22 3.56 -12.80
CA LEU A 81 0.00 4.35 -12.56
C LEU A 81 -0.85 4.34 -13.81
N LEU A 82 -2.09 3.90 -13.65
CA LEU A 82 -3.08 3.81 -14.71
C LEU A 82 -4.22 4.80 -14.48
N GLN A 83 -4.77 5.30 -15.58
CA GLN A 83 -6.02 6.05 -15.58
C GLN A 83 -6.82 5.60 -16.79
N SER A 84 -8.05 5.12 -16.58
CA SER A 84 -8.89 4.54 -17.64
C SER A 84 -8.19 3.41 -18.42
N LYS A 85 -7.42 2.56 -17.71
CA LYS A 85 -6.60 1.45 -18.26
C LYS A 85 -5.37 1.86 -19.09
N GLU A 86 -5.09 3.15 -19.22
CA GLU A 86 -3.87 3.64 -19.87
C GLU A 86 -2.77 3.90 -18.86
N ILE A 87 -1.54 3.48 -19.17
CA ILE A 87 -0.36 3.79 -18.36
C ILE A 87 -0.05 5.28 -18.46
N LYS A 88 -0.21 6.02 -17.36
CA LYS A 88 0.12 7.43 -17.27
C LYS A 88 1.55 7.67 -16.80
N ALA A 89 2.04 6.82 -15.89
CA ALA A 89 3.39 6.92 -15.34
C ALA A 89 3.97 5.55 -14.97
N LYS A 90 5.31 5.50 -14.95
CA LYS A 90 6.10 4.36 -14.48
C LYS A 90 6.99 4.82 -13.34
N LEU A 91 6.82 4.19 -12.19
CA LEU A 91 7.49 4.57 -10.96
C LEU A 91 8.64 3.61 -10.73
N PRO A 92 9.89 4.10 -10.65
CA PRO A 92 11.03 3.26 -10.38
C PRO A 92 10.95 2.73 -8.94
N VAL A 93 11.14 1.43 -8.75
CA VAL A 93 11.25 0.86 -7.41
C VAL A 93 12.64 1.16 -6.86
N MET A 94 12.67 1.81 -5.71
CA MET A 94 13.91 2.11 -4.99
C MET A 94 14.26 1.02 -3.99
N GLN A 95 13.25 0.44 -3.35
CA GLN A 95 13.43 -0.55 -2.30
C GLN A 95 12.25 -1.51 -2.27
N VAL A 96 12.55 -2.79 -2.01
CA VAL A 96 11.56 -3.81 -1.67
C VAL A 96 11.93 -4.36 -0.29
N LEU A 97 10.98 -4.31 0.63
CA LEU A 97 11.10 -4.82 1.98
C LEU A 97 10.19 -6.04 2.13
N THR A 98 10.76 -7.15 2.59
CA THR A 98 9.98 -8.31 2.99
C THR A 98 9.41 -8.08 4.39
N THR A 99 8.14 -8.39 4.59
CA THR A 99 7.44 -8.21 5.86
C THR A 99 6.92 -9.52 6.39
N ASP A 100 6.90 -9.70 7.71
CA ASP A 100 6.41 -10.94 8.36
C ASP A 100 4.88 -11.11 8.30
N ARG A 101 4.17 -10.13 7.72
CA ARG A 101 2.71 -10.11 7.58
C ARG A 101 2.33 -10.13 6.12
N GLU A 102 1.31 -10.92 5.79
CA GLU A 102 0.75 -10.97 4.44
C GLU A 102 -0.31 -9.88 4.23
N TYR A 103 -0.08 -9.01 3.25
CA TYR A 103 -1.05 -8.03 2.75
C TYR A 103 -1.93 -8.68 1.69
N GLN A 104 -3.11 -9.17 2.11
CA GLN A 104 -4.08 -9.78 1.19
C GLN A 104 -4.70 -8.79 0.21
N ILE A 105 -4.82 -7.52 0.60
CA ILE A 105 -5.37 -6.44 -0.23
C ILE A 105 -4.23 -5.51 -0.62
N PRO A 106 -3.98 -5.30 -1.93
CA PRO A 106 -2.95 -4.37 -2.36
C PRO A 106 -3.32 -2.96 -1.91
N THR A 107 -2.36 -2.22 -1.38
CA THR A 107 -2.56 -0.83 -0.96
C THR A 107 -1.47 0.06 -1.52
N ILE A 108 -1.80 1.32 -1.78
CA ILE A 108 -0.81 2.32 -2.17
C ILE A 108 -1.05 3.62 -1.41
N LYS A 109 0.04 4.27 -0.97
CA LYS A 109 0.00 5.57 -0.30
C LYS A 109 1.12 6.47 -0.78
N ALA A 110 0.83 7.76 -0.93
CA ALA A 110 1.82 8.80 -1.06
C ALA A 110 2.10 9.46 0.30
N LYS A 111 3.36 9.73 0.59
CA LYS A 111 3.82 10.48 1.76
C LYS A 111 4.86 11.49 1.34
N ASN A 112 4.68 12.75 1.70
CA ASN A 112 5.71 13.76 1.47
C ASN A 112 6.96 13.41 2.30
N LEU A 113 8.09 13.23 1.63
CA LEU A 113 9.39 12.98 2.26
C LEU A 113 10.11 14.30 2.52
N SER A 114 10.03 15.23 1.57
CA SER A 114 10.51 16.61 1.70
C SER A 114 9.68 17.55 0.84
N SER A 115 10.04 18.84 0.79
CA SER A 115 9.40 19.82 -0.10
C SER A 115 9.59 19.53 -1.59
N LYS A 116 10.45 18.57 -1.95
CA LYS A 116 10.80 18.20 -3.33
C LYS A 116 10.51 16.76 -3.69
N HIS A 117 10.16 15.91 -2.71
CA HIS A 117 10.07 14.48 -2.93
C HIS A 117 8.86 13.87 -2.22
N VAL A 118 8.20 12.97 -2.93
CA VAL A 118 7.06 12.18 -2.47
C VAL A 118 7.46 10.70 -2.48
N LEU A 119 7.36 10.06 -1.32
CA LEU A 119 7.51 8.63 -1.17
C LEU A 119 6.18 7.94 -1.51
N ILE A 120 6.23 6.98 -2.43
CA ILE A 120 5.13 6.09 -2.78
C ILE A 120 5.41 4.74 -2.15
N ILE A 121 4.44 4.23 -1.38
CA ILE A 121 4.53 2.93 -0.72
C ILE A 121 3.40 2.06 -1.25
N TYR A 122 3.76 0.98 -1.94
CA TYR A 122 2.85 -0.06 -2.41
C TYR A 122 3.04 -1.32 -1.57
N LYS A 123 1.97 -1.93 -1.07
CA LYS A 123 2.04 -3.14 -0.23
C LYS A 123 1.13 -4.22 -0.79
N TYR A 124 1.68 -5.41 -1.00
CA TYR A 124 0.94 -6.60 -1.43
C TYR A 124 1.73 -7.87 -1.12
N GLY A 125 1.04 -8.95 -0.74
CA GLY A 125 1.68 -10.19 -0.31
C GLY A 125 2.60 -9.95 0.88
N TYR A 126 3.82 -10.47 0.85
CA TYR A 126 4.84 -10.26 1.90
C TYR A 126 5.76 -9.07 1.60
N SER A 127 5.35 -8.16 0.71
CA SER A 127 6.23 -7.12 0.18
C SER A 127 5.68 -5.72 0.44
N GLU A 128 6.58 -4.85 0.90
CA GLU A 128 6.43 -3.40 0.84
C GLU A 128 7.42 -2.84 -0.20
N ILE A 129 6.88 -2.23 -1.24
CA ILE A 129 7.60 -1.71 -2.38
C ILE A 129 7.57 -0.18 -2.29
N GLN A 130 8.76 0.42 -2.31
CA GLN A 130 8.92 1.86 -2.14
C GLN A 130 9.47 2.48 -3.42
N SER A 131 8.90 3.62 -3.80
CA SER A 131 9.31 4.44 -4.93
C SER A 131 9.33 5.92 -4.52
N THR A 132 10.10 6.76 -5.21
CA THR A 132 10.09 8.20 -4.99
C THR A 132 9.75 8.94 -6.27
N LEU A 133 8.94 9.98 -6.13
CA LEU A 133 8.59 10.95 -7.16
C LEU A 133 9.07 12.33 -6.73
N SER A 134 9.27 13.23 -7.70
CA SER A 134 9.68 14.61 -7.43
C SER A 134 8.48 15.55 -7.51
N THR A 135 8.43 16.57 -6.65
CA THR A 135 7.47 17.67 -6.83
C THR A 135 8.11 18.77 -7.70
N PRO A 136 7.29 19.66 -8.30
CA PRO A 136 7.80 20.86 -8.98
C PRO A 136 8.65 21.76 -8.10
#